data_AF-A0A920EQT2-F1
#
_entry.id   AF-A0A920EQT2-F1
#
_cell.length_a   1.000
_cell.length_b   1.000
_cell.length_c   1.000
_cell.angle_alpha   90.00
_cell.angle_beta   90.00
_cell.angle_gamma   90.00
#
_symmetry.space_group_name_H-M   'P 1'
#
loop_
_entity.id
_entity.type
_entity.pdbx_description
1 polymer ?
#
loop_
_entity_poly.entity_id
_entity_poly.type
_entity_poly.pdbx_seq_one_letter_code
_entity_poly.pdbx_strand_id
1 'polypeptide(L)' 'MYRSLNGWKKFRTEETYIKIKGDKSKKIILKWSENGPILNKKTSQISDITPEGHEMALSWTMLSPKTPRFLL' A
#
# COMPACT_ATOMS: atom_id res chain seq x y z
N MET A 1 1.71 -1.54 -13.83
CA MET A 1 1.89 -0.06 -13.92
C MET A 1 0.57 0.60 -13.54
N TYR A 2 0.56 1.90 -13.28
CA TYR A 2 -0.64 2.71 -13.08
C TYR A 2 -0.57 3.98 -13.93
N ARG A 3 -1.72 4.61 -14.23
CA ARG A 3 -1.76 5.90 -14.92
C ARG A 3 -1.51 7.02 -13.91
N SER A 4 -0.50 7.84 -14.16
CA SER A 4 -0.26 9.13 -13.49
C SER A 4 -0.56 10.29 -14.45
N LEU A 5 -0.45 11.52 -13.94
CA LEU A 5 -0.60 12.74 -14.75
C LEU A 5 0.39 12.79 -15.93
N ASN A 6 1.54 12.14 -15.80
CA ASN A 6 2.62 12.18 -16.80
C ASN A 6 2.73 10.86 -17.59
N GLY A 7 1.67 10.04 -17.59
CA GLY A 7 1.62 8.76 -18.31
C GLY A 7 1.73 7.53 -17.41
N TRP A 8 2.24 6.43 -17.94
CA TRP A 8 2.33 5.17 -17.20
C TRP A 8 3.52 5.16 -16.24
N LYS A 9 3.26 4.76 -14.99
CA LYS A 9 4.28 4.67 -13.94
C LYS A 9 4.28 3.29 -13.29
N LYS A 10 5.47 2.82 -12.88
CA LYS A 10 5.62 1.57 -12.13
C LYS A 10 5.22 1.79 -10.67
N PHE A 11 4.60 0.79 -10.07
CA PHE A 11 4.40 0.77 -8.62
C PHE A 11 5.75 0.55 -7.94
N ARG A 12 5.97 1.19 -6.78
CA ARG A 12 7.05 0.82 -5.88
C ARG A 12 6.63 -0.41 -5.09
N THR A 13 7.49 -1.42 -5.02
CA THR A 13 7.23 -2.67 -4.29
C THR A 13 8.33 -2.87 -3.27
N GLU A 14 7.97 -3.30 -2.07
CA GLU A 14 8.89 -3.51 -0.96
C GLU A 14 8.53 -4.82 -0.25
N GLU A 15 9.53 -5.69 -0.05
CA GLU A 15 9.38 -6.90 0.75
C GLU A 15 9.71 -6.58 2.21
N THR A 16 8.86 -6.99 3.14
CA THR A 16 9.12 -6.85 4.58
C THR A 16 8.62 -8.06 5.36
N TYR A 17 9.05 -8.18 6.61
CA TYR A 17 8.73 -9.29 7.50
C TYR A 17 8.04 -8.77 8.77
N ILE A 18 6.79 -9.17 8.97
CA ILE A 18 6.07 -8.91 10.22
C ILE A 18 6.51 -9.96 11.24
N LYS A 19 7.07 -9.51 12.37
CA LYS A 19 7.41 -10.36 13.50
C LYS A 19 6.15 -10.75 14.26
N ILE A 20 6.01 -12.02 14.61
CA ILE A 20 4.88 -12.56 15.38
C ILE A 20 5.42 -13.17 16.66
N LYS A 21 4.85 -12.80 17.80
CA LYS A 21 5.29 -13.34 19.10
C LYS A 21 5.00 -14.84 19.17
N GLY A 22 6.03 -15.64 19.40
CA GLY A 22 5.91 -17.10 19.54
C GLY A 22 5.70 -17.85 18.22
N ASP A 23 5.86 -17.19 17.07
CA ASP A 23 5.65 -17.80 15.75
C ASP A 23 6.69 -17.28 14.73
N LYS A 24 6.74 -17.89 13.54
CA LYS A 24 7.59 -17.47 12.44
C LYS A 24 7.13 -16.11 11.89
N SER A 25 8.10 -15.25 11.57
CA SER A 25 7.82 -14.00 10.88
C SER A 25 7.10 -14.25 9.55
N LYS A 26 6.09 -13.44 9.26
CA LYS A 26 5.36 -13.50 7.99
C LYS A 26 5.94 -12.50 7.01
N LYS A 27 6.38 -13.01 5.86
CA LYS A 27 6.73 -12.17 4.72
C LYS A 27 5.47 -11.50 4.17
N ILE A 28 5.55 -10.21 3.92
CA ILE A 28 4.52 -9.45 3.21
C ILE A 28 5.16 -8.58 2.12
N ILE A 29 4.37 -8.30 1.09
CA ILE A 29 4.76 -7.41 0.00
C ILE A 29 3.92 -6.14 0.10
N LEU A 30 4.58 -5.02 0.32
CA LEU A 30 3.98 -3.70 0.28
C LEU A 30 4.07 -3.14 -1.15
N LYS A 31 3.01 -2.49 -1.60
CA LYS A 31 2.92 -1.88 -2.93
C LYS A 31 2.46 -0.43 -2.78
N TRP A 32 3.11 0.48 -3.50
CA TRP A 32 2.89 1.92 -3.39
C TRP A 32 2.74 2.57 -4.77
N SER A 33 1.80 3.51 -4.85
CA SER A 33 1.73 4.53 -5.90
C SER A 33 2.15 5.89 -5.31
N GLU A 34 2.16 6.94 -6.13
CA GLU A 34 2.32 8.31 -5.63
C GLU A 34 1.16 8.80 -4.76
N ASN A 35 -0.03 8.18 -4.90
CA ASN A 35 -1.21 8.52 -4.12
C ASN A 35 -1.26 7.81 -2.75
N GLY A 36 -0.29 6.94 -2.46
CA GLY A 36 -0.21 6.17 -1.22
C GLY A 36 -0.08 4.65 -1.40
N PRO A 37 -0.16 3.88 -0.29
CA PRO A 37 -0.09 2.42 -0.34
C PRO A 37 -1.32 1.85 -1.04
N ILE A 38 -1.10 0.76 -1.77
CA ILE A 38 -2.16 0.02 -2.45
C ILE A 38 -2.75 -0.99 -1.47
N LEU A 39 -4.07 -0.95 -1.31
CA LEU A 39 -4.79 -1.88 -0.45
C LEU A 39 -4.99 -3.21 -1.16
N ASN A 40 -4.67 -4.31 -0.48
CA ASN A 40 -4.79 -5.65 -1.04
C ASN A 40 -6.27 -6.09 -1.07
N LYS A 41 -6.76 -6.44 -2.27
CA LYS A 41 -8.11 -6.95 -2.50
C LYS A 41 -8.44 -8.23 -1.70
N LYS A 42 -7.45 -9.04 -1.34
CA LYS A 42 -7.67 -10.32 -0.63
C LYS A 42 -7.91 -10.18 0.87
N THR A 43 -7.47 -9.09 1.50
CA THR A 43 -7.48 -8.92 2.95
C THR A 43 -8.47 -7.86 3.43
N SER A 44 -9.18 -7.22 2.50
CA SER A 44 -10.11 -6.13 2.79
C SER A 44 -11.38 -6.35 1.98
N GLN A 45 -12.56 -6.07 2.55
CA GLN A 45 -13.87 -6.11 1.84
C GLN A 45 -13.97 -5.03 0.74
N ILE A 46 -12.83 -4.53 0.26
CA ILE A 46 -12.66 -3.44 -0.69
C ILE A 46 -12.70 -3.97 -2.14
N SER A 47 -12.59 -5.28 -2.34
CA SER A 47 -12.76 -5.91 -3.65
C SER A 47 -14.07 -5.53 -4.33
N ASP A 48 -15.15 -5.43 -3.56
CA ASP A 48 -16.51 -5.23 -4.07
C ASP A 48 -16.72 -3.83 -4.65
N ILE A 49 -15.89 -2.87 -4.21
CA ILE A 49 -15.91 -1.48 -4.66
C ILE A 49 -14.73 -1.12 -5.57
N THR A 50 -13.83 -2.07 -5.85
CA THR A 50 -12.65 -1.83 -6.70
C THR A 50 -12.83 -2.53 -8.04
N PRO A 51 -13.14 -1.81 -9.13
CA PRO A 51 -13.38 -2.41 -10.44
C PRO A 51 -12.23 -3.26 -10.95
N GLU A 52 -12.52 -4.14 -11.91
CA GLU A 52 -11.50 -4.92 -12.59
C GLU A 52 -10.47 -4.00 -13.28
N GLY A 53 -9.19 -4.40 -13.27
CA GLY A 53 -8.09 -3.58 -13.78
C GLY A 53 -7.73 -2.36 -12.93
N HIS A 54 -8.47 -2.10 -11.83
CA HIS A 54 -8.20 -0.99 -10.91
C HIS A 54 -7.58 -1.46 -9.61
N GLU A 55 -6.79 -0.58 -9.00
CA GLU A 55 -6.14 -0.76 -7.71
C GLU A 55 -6.57 0.40 -6.81
N MET A 56 -6.89 0.12 -5.54
CA MET A 56 -7.27 1.18 -4.59
C MET A 56 -6.03 1.66 -3.83
N ALA A 57 -5.78 2.97 -3.88
CA ALA A 57 -4.75 3.62 -3.10
C ALA A 57 -5.37 4.35 -1.89
N LEU A 58 -4.76 4.22 -0.72
CA LEU A 58 -5.16 4.97 0.46
C LEU A 58 -4.37 6.28 0.56
N SER A 59 -5.03 7.42 0.41
CA SER A 59 -4.41 8.72 0.63
C SER A 59 -4.74 9.24 2.02
N TRP A 60 -3.74 9.38 2.89
CA TRP A 60 -3.91 9.96 4.22
C TRP A 60 -2.75 10.92 4.51
N THR A 61 -3.07 12.11 5.03
CA THR A 61 -2.10 13.14 5.43
C THR A 61 -1.00 12.62 6.36
N MET A 62 -1.30 11.66 7.25
CA MET A 62 -0.29 11.05 8.13
C MET A 62 0.74 10.17 7.42
N LEU A 63 0.50 9.76 6.18
CA LEU A 63 1.44 8.96 5.37
C LEU A 63 2.45 9.81 4.59
N SER A 64 2.30 11.14 4.62
CA SER A 64 3.23 12.06 3.95
C SER A 64 4.57 12.13 4.68
N PRO A 65 5.72 12.11 3.98
CA PRO A 65 7.04 12.30 4.59
C PRO A 65 7.19 13.63 5.35
N LYS A 66 6.35 14.63 5.01
CA LYS A 66 6.35 15.95 5.68
C LYS A 66 5.60 15.95 7.01
N THR A 67 4.82 14.91 7.30
CA THR A 67 4.05 14.85 8.55
C THR A 67 4.97 14.39 9.68
N PRO A 68 5.05 15.12 10.81
CA PRO A 68 5.85 14.70 11.96
C PRO A 68 5.42 13.32 12.43
N ARG A 69 6.35 12.35 12.43
CA ARG A 69 6.13 11.07 13.11
C ARG A 69 6.22 11.31 14.62
N PHE A 70 5.08 11.32 15.29
CA PHE A 70 5.04 11.17 16.74
C PHE A 70 5.33 9.70 17.05
N LEU A 71 6.50 9.43 17.61
CA LEU A 71 6.77 8.17 18.29
C LEU A 71 6.11 8.30 19.67
N LEU A 72 5.03 7.55 19.90
CA LEU A 72 4.52 7.27 21.24
C LEU A 72 5.37 6.18 21.89
#